data_AF-A0A8H6N0T5-F1
#
_entry.id   AF-A0A8H6N0T5-F1
#
_cell.length_a   1.000
_cell.length_b   1.000
_cell.length_c   1.000
_cell.angle_alpha   90.00
_cell.angle_beta   90.00
_cell.angle_gamma   90.00
#
_symmetry.space_group_name_H-M   'P 1'
#
loop_
_entity.id
_entity.type
_entity.pdbx_description
1 polymer ?
#
loop_
_entity_poly.entity_id
_entity_poly.type
_entity_poly.pdbx_seq_one_letter_code
_entity_poly.pdbx_strand_id
1 'polypeptide(L)'
;KFGANTGGDIPHVHIYDVHGEDLGWKQGESKPNGGKNVGDGESVVREIKTSGHPEYLRLLAYGKDATCVAYITMTGPSGEDYQTWNGDFAKACGAAWYPSPQRFPGANDFTPACVWISDDDRYLQAISLRMPDFRFPKSEAAAAAAEQWKKDKGLLCDAPARQSLIKKAKITDCIDYYPFPVKKADDGTDLDPEKMKHGHEKSNCKGAQPKPETIPNWPKDNRKTSVVDTGSPAGPALKRRSTKARRDELAARGEMCVDGLVQSNLNSHSAREVCESETSSGPDFVAVNGKERLYCDMCEHQLWDLCGEGITQDCFDLDAQKLVLSGSLAKRDEEEGLQKEYKKFAHWK
;
A
#
# COMPACT_ATOMS: atom_id res chain seq x y z
N LYS A 1 21.13 10.31 6.83
CA LYS A 1 19.65 10.44 6.95
C LYS A 1 19.07 9.14 6.43
N PHE A 2 18.77 8.20 7.32
CA PHE A 2 18.24 6.89 6.96
C PHE A 2 16.75 7.07 6.71
N GLY A 3 16.28 6.78 5.49
CA GLY A 3 14.86 6.83 5.14
C GLY A 3 14.02 5.94 6.05
N ALA A 4 12.71 6.14 6.07
CA ALA A 4 11.76 5.35 6.85
C ALA A 4 11.47 3.96 6.23
N ASN A 5 12.16 3.59 5.15
CA ASN A 5 12.07 2.28 4.47
C ASN A 5 10.70 2.00 3.83
N THR A 6 10.15 3.00 3.14
CA THR A 6 9.04 2.81 2.19
C THR A 6 9.50 2.35 0.81
N GLY A 7 10.79 2.54 0.49
CA GLY A 7 11.48 1.91 -0.63
C GLY A 7 12.02 0.51 -0.28
N GLY A 8 12.39 -0.27 -1.30
CA GLY A 8 12.82 -1.66 -1.16
C GLY A 8 13.35 -2.26 -2.45
N ASP A 9 13.22 -3.57 -2.61
CA ASP A 9 13.64 -4.29 -3.82
C ASP A 9 12.79 -3.87 -5.04
N ILE A 10 13.45 -3.61 -6.17
CA ILE A 10 12.77 -3.22 -7.40
C ILE A 10 12.09 -4.47 -7.98
N PRO A 11 10.76 -4.47 -8.21
CA PRO A 11 10.05 -5.65 -8.69
C PRO A 11 10.42 -6.02 -10.13
N HIS A 12 10.13 -7.27 -10.48
CA HIS A 12 9.97 -7.67 -11.87
C HIS A 12 8.83 -6.89 -12.51
N VAL A 13 8.99 -6.54 -13.78
CA VAL A 13 7.94 -5.91 -14.58
C VAL A 13 7.72 -6.78 -15.82
N HIS A 14 6.52 -7.31 -15.97
CA HIS A 14 6.09 -8.07 -17.14
C HIS A 14 4.99 -7.29 -17.87
N ILE A 15 5.00 -7.36 -19.20
CA ILE A 15 3.98 -6.75 -20.04
C ILE A 15 3.35 -7.78 -20.95
N TYR A 16 2.05 -7.62 -21.21
CA TYR A 16 1.27 -8.55 -22.03
C TYR A 16 0.37 -7.78 -23.00
N ASP A 17 0.02 -8.45 -24.10
CA ASP A 17 -0.90 -7.92 -25.10
C ASP A 17 -2.38 -8.03 -24.65
N VAL A 18 -3.30 -7.70 -25.55
CA VAL A 18 -4.76 -7.71 -25.31
C VAL A 18 -5.30 -9.11 -24.97
N HIS A 19 -4.59 -10.17 -25.35
CA HIS A 19 -4.94 -11.57 -25.13
C HIS A 19 -4.20 -12.18 -23.94
N GLY A 20 -3.42 -11.38 -23.20
CA GLY A 20 -2.62 -11.83 -22.07
C GLY A 20 -1.38 -12.65 -22.47
N GLU A 21 -0.94 -12.54 -23.73
CA GLU A 21 0.29 -13.17 -24.21
C GLU A 21 1.51 -12.32 -23.83
N ASP A 22 2.60 -12.97 -23.43
CA ASP A 22 3.82 -12.28 -22.95
C ASP A 22 4.48 -11.50 -24.09
N LEU A 23 4.68 -10.20 -23.84
CA LEU A 23 5.33 -9.27 -24.78
C LEU A 23 6.77 -8.94 -24.39
N GLY A 24 7.22 -9.42 -23.24
CA GLY A 24 8.52 -9.11 -22.66
C GLY A 24 8.45 -8.77 -21.18
N TRP A 25 9.63 -8.76 -20.56
CA TRP A 25 9.78 -8.47 -19.14
C TRP A 25 11.15 -7.89 -18.82
N LYS A 26 11.26 -7.33 -17.61
CA LYS A 26 12.51 -6.85 -17.05
C LYS A 26 12.70 -7.41 -15.64
N GLN A 27 13.87 -8.00 -15.41
CA GLN A 27 14.24 -8.58 -14.11
C GLN A 27 14.35 -7.52 -13.02
N GLY A 28 13.71 -7.76 -11.88
CA GLY A 28 13.87 -6.94 -10.69
C GLY A 28 15.33 -6.81 -10.21
N GLU A 29 15.55 -5.90 -9.28
CA GLU A 29 16.88 -5.60 -8.74
C GLU A 29 16.83 -5.51 -7.22
N SER A 30 17.93 -5.91 -6.58
CA SER A 30 18.11 -5.78 -5.14
C SER A 30 19.59 -5.60 -4.82
N LYS A 31 19.89 -4.85 -3.76
CA LYS A 31 21.26 -4.65 -3.26
C LYS A 31 21.99 -5.96 -2.93
N PRO A 32 21.37 -6.95 -2.25
CA PRO A 32 22.04 -8.23 -1.97
C PRO A 32 22.48 -8.99 -3.23
N ASN A 33 21.80 -8.77 -4.36
CA ASN A 33 22.10 -9.40 -5.65
C ASN A 33 22.95 -8.51 -6.57
N GLY A 34 23.60 -7.47 -6.04
CA GLY A 34 24.44 -6.54 -6.81
C GLY A 34 23.69 -5.50 -7.64
N GLY A 35 22.36 -5.44 -7.51
CA GLY A 35 21.50 -4.44 -8.14
C GLY A 35 21.24 -3.23 -7.23
N LYS A 36 20.21 -2.45 -7.59
CA LYS A 36 19.75 -1.30 -6.80
C LYS A 36 18.43 -1.59 -6.08
N ASN A 37 18.20 -0.85 -5.01
CA ASN A 37 16.88 -0.72 -4.38
C ASN A 37 16.28 0.61 -4.84
N VAL A 38 14.95 0.72 -4.81
CA VAL A 38 14.25 2.01 -4.91
C VAL A 38 14.25 2.67 -3.54
N GLY A 39 14.61 3.96 -3.46
CA GLY A 39 14.57 4.73 -2.22
C GLY A 39 13.18 5.26 -1.88
N ASP A 40 13.08 5.85 -0.68
CA ASP A 40 11.84 6.51 -0.23
C ASP A 40 11.47 7.68 -1.15
N GLY A 41 10.29 7.59 -1.75
CA GLY A 41 9.81 8.61 -2.67
C GLY A 41 10.61 8.71 -3.97
N GLU A 42 11.35 7.66 -4.34
CA GLU A 42 12.01 7.58 -5.64
C GLU A 42 11.13 6.88 -6.67
N SER A 43 11.33 7.24 -7.94
CA SER A 43 10.73 6.57 -9.09
C SER A 43 11.79 5.81 -9.87
N VAL A 44 11.44 4.63 -10.39
CA VAL A 44 12.31 3.82 -11.24
C VAL A 44 11.68 3.68 -12.62
N VAL A 45 12.44 4.03 -13.66
CA VAL A 45 12.04 3.82 -15.06
C VAL A 45 12.59 2.50 -15.57
N ARG A 46 11.76 1.70 -16.23
CA ARG A 46 12.13 0.38 -16.77
C ARG A 46 11.76 0.30 -18.24
N GLU A 47 12.78 0.34 -19.09
CA GLU A 47 12.61 0.14 -20.53
C GLU A 47 12.54 -1.36 -20.84
N ILE A 48 11.45 -1.76 -21.50
CA ILE A 48 11.20 -3.13 -21.94
C ILE A 48 11.07 -3.12 -23.46
N LYS A 49 11.91 -3.92 -24.13
CA LYS A 49 11.77 -4.13 -25.57
C LYS A 49 10.56 -5.02 -25.80
N THR A 50 9.70 -4.62 -26.72
CA THR A 50 8.48 -5.35 -27.08
C THR A 50 8.26 -5.36 -28.59
N SER A 51 7.57 -6.36 -29.09
CA SER A 51 7.13 -6.49 -30.48
C SER A 51 5.68 -6.08 -30.73
N GLY A 52 4.96 -5.62 -29.68
CA GLY A 52 3.53 -5.31 -29.75
C GLY A 52 3.12 -4.15 -28.84
N HIS A 53 1.81 -3.90 -28.78
CA HIS A 53 1.22 -2.90 -27.88
C HIS A 53 0.84 -3.55 -26.54
N PRO A 54 1.45 -3.14 -25.42
CA PRO A 54 1.10 -3.67 -24.11
C PRO A 54 -0.22 -3.10 -23.61
N GLU A 55 -1.13 -3.98 -23.19
CA GLU A 55 -2.40 -3.64 -22.53
C GLU A 55 -2.36 -3.97 -21.04
N TYR A 56 -1.60 -4.99 -20.68
CA TYR A 56 -1.50 -5.49 -19.33
C TYR A 56 -0.09 -5.35 -18.79
N LEU A 57 0.00 -5.10 -17.49
CA LEU A 57 1.25 -5.04 -16.75
C LEU A 57 1.12 -5.88 -15.49
N ARG A 58 2.17 -6.64 -15.17
CA ARG A 58 2.30 -7.32 -13.89
C ARG A 58 3.58 -6.88 -13.17
N LEU A 59 3.42 -6.41 -11.94
CA LEU A 59 4.50 -6.30 -10.97
C LEU A 59 4.58 -7.60 -10.18
N LEU A 60 5.79 -8.14 -10.03
CA LEU A 60 6.08 -9.30 -9.20
C LEU A 60 7.25 -8.98 -8.28
N ALA A 61 7.08 -9.21 -6.98
CA ALA A 61 8.11 -8.98 -5.96
C ALA A 61 9.39 -9.75 -6.32
N TYR A 62 10.54 -9.07 -6.17
CA TYR A 62 11.84 -9.65 -6.50
C TYR A 62 12.57 -10.22 -5.29
N GLY A 63 12.31 -9.67 -4.11
CA GLY A 63 12.97 -10.09 -2.88
C GLY A 63 12.19 -9.69 -1.64
N LYS A 64 12.88 -9.81 -0.50
CA LYS A 64 12.28 -9.71 0.83
C LYS A 64 12.28 -8.28 1.37
N ASP A 65 13.04 -7.37 0.77
CA ASP A 65 12.97 -5.96 1.12
C ASP A 65 11.71 -5.37 0.46
N ALA A 66 10.65 -5.26 1.26
CA ALA A 66 9.32 -4.92 0.77
C ALA A 66 9.30 -3.53 0.14
N THR A 67 8.57 -3.38 -0.96
CA THR A 67 8.45 -2.11 -1.67
C THR A 67 7.01 -1.62 -1.64
N CYS A 68 6.81 -0.35 -1.29
CA CYS A 68 5.50 0.29 -1.30
C CYS A 68 5.28 1.04 -2.63
N VAL A 69 4.39 0.55 -3.48
CA VAL A 69 4.15 1.10 -4.82
C VAL A 69 3.01 2.11 -4.78
N ALA A 70 3.32 3.41 -4.96
CA ALA A 70 2.35 4.51 -4.92
C ALA A 70 1.56 4.64 -6.24
N TYR A 71 2.26 4.60 -7.37
CA TYR A 71 1.65 4.62 -8.68
C TYR A 71 2.55 3.97 -9.72
N ILE A 72 1.96 3.66 -10.87
CA ILE A 72 2.63 3.14 -12.07
C ILE A 72 2.21 4.01 -13.24
N THR A 73 3.18 4.36 -14.07
CA THR A 73 2.93 5.02 -15.36
C THR A 73 3.52 4.15 -16.46
N MET A 74 2.76 3.91 -17.51
CA MET A 74 3.22 3.15 -18.68
C MET A 74 3.05 4.00 -19.92
N THR A 75 4.10 4.06 -20.74
CA THR A 75 4.08 4.69 -22.05
C THR A 75 4.26 3.62 -23.12
N GLY A 76 3.38 3.59 -24.11
CA GLY A 76 3.45 2.65 -25.23
C GLY A 76 4.64 2.92 -26.18
N PRO A 77 4.93 2.01 -27.14
CA PRO A 77 6.08 2.14 -28.05
C PRO A 77 6.09 3.41 -28.91
N SER A 78 4.92 3.95 -29.25
CA SER A 78 4.79 5.20 -30.03
C SER A 78 5.02 6.46 -29.19
N GLY A 79 5.09 6.36 -27.86
CA GLY A 79 5.17 7.50 -26.96
C GLY A 79 3.84 8.22 -26.70
N GLU A 80 2.78 7.90 -27.44
CA GLU A 80 1.51 8.64 -27.40
C GLU A 80 0.52 8.11 -26.35
N ASP A 81 0.57 6.83 -26.04
CA ASP A 81 -0.28 6.22 -25.02
C ASP A 81 0.34 6.36 -23.64
N TYR A 82 -0.21 7.25 -22.83
CA TYR A 82 0.12 7.39 -21.41
C TYR A 82 -0.99 6.80 -20.55
N GLN A 83 -0.64 5.77 -19.79
CA GLN A 83 -1.55 5.03 -18.92
C GLN A 83 -1.04 5.07 -17.49
N THR A 84 -1.95 5.13 -16.53
CA THR A 84 -1.60 5.33 -15.12
C THR A 84 -2.39 4.41 -14.23
N TRP A 85 -1.80 3.96 -13.14
CA TRP A 85 -2.49 3.29 -12.04
C TRP A 85 -1.97 3.85 -10.72
N ASN A 86 -2.79 3.88 -9.66
CA ASN A 86 -2.35 4.31 -8.33
C ASN A 86 -2.79 3.34 -7.23
N GLY A 87 -2.08 3.36 -6.11
CA GLY A 87 -2.27 2.43 -5.01
C GLY A 87 -3.60 2.56 -4.27
N ASP A 88 -4.34 3.66 -4.40
CA ASP A 88 -5.68 3.78 -3.80
C ASP A 88 -6.65 2.74 -4.37
N PHE A 89 -6.45 2.29 -5.62
CA PHE A 89 -7.25 1.23 -6.23
C PHE A 89 -7.06 -0.12 -5.54
N ALA A 90 -5.81 -0.47 -5.17
CA ALA A 90 -5.54 -1.71 -4.43
C ALA A 90 -5.89 -1.58 -2.94
N LYS A 91 -5.66 -0.40 -2.34
CA LYS A 91 -6.13 -0.07 -0.97
C LYS A 91 -7.64 -0.23 -0.84
N ALA A 92 -8.42 0.24 -1.82
CA ALA A 92 -9.87 0.10 -1.84
C ALA A 92 -10.34 -1.37 -1.83
N CYS A 93 -9.48 -2.28 -2.32
CA CYS A 93 -9.68 -3.73 -2.32
C CYS A 93 -9.04 -4.44 -1.12
N GLY A 94 -8.55 -3.70 -0.12
CA GLY A 94 -8.02 -4.28 1.11
C GLY A 94 -6.54 -4.68 1.07
N ALA A 95 -5.79 -4.27 0.04
CA ALA A 95 -4.34 -4.47 0.03
C ALA A 95 -3.67 -3.77 1.22
N ALA A 96 -2.58 -4.36 1.71
CA ALA A 96 -1.75 -3.73 2.73
C ALA A 96 -1.16 -2.43 2.19
N TRP A 97 -1.40 -1.31 2.87
CA TRP A 97 -1.08 0.03 2.35
C TRP A 97 -0.40 0.95 3.36
N TYR A 98 0.20 2.03 2.87
CA TYR A 98 0.78 3.11 3.69
C TYR A 98 0.68 4.46 2.95
N PRO A 99 0.72 5.62 3.63
CA PRO A 99 0.78 6.91 2.95
C PRO A 99 2.07 7.06 2.13
N SER A 100 2.03 7.85 1.06
CA SER A 100 3.18 8.10 0.20
C SER A 100 3.38 9.60 -0.02
N PRO A 101 4.62 10.12 0.01
CA PRO A 101 4.88 11.52 -0.33
C PRO A 101 4.84 11.79 -1.84
N GLN A 102 4.62 10.75 -2.67
CA GLN A 102 4.67 10.87 -4.11
C GLN A 102 3.43 11.59 -4.65
N ARG A 103 3.65 12.66 -5.42
CA ARG A 103 2.57 13.36 -6.13
C ARG A 103 2.21 12.59 -7.39
N PHE A 104 0.92 12.31 -7.56
CA PHE A 104 0.44 11.63 -8.75
C PHE A 104 0.64 12.52 -9.98
N PRO A 105 1.20 12.01 -11.09
CA PRO A 105 1.44 12.81 -12.28
C PRO A 105 0.17 13.48 -12.81
N GLY A 106 0.26 14.78 -13.12
CA GLY A 106 -0.85 15.55 -13.67
C GLY A 106 -1.91 15.99 -12.65
N ALA A 107 -1.75 15.66 -11.36
CA ALA A 107 -2.61 16.14 -10.28
C ALA A 107 -1.85 17.10 -9.36
N ASN A 108 -2.44 18.26 -9.06
CA ASN A 108 -1.74 19.30 -8.29
C ASN A 108 -1.53 18.93 -6.81
N ASP A 109 -2.50 18.26 -6.19
CA ASP A 109 -2.52 18.00 -4.74
C ASP A 109 -2.94 16.57 -4.36
N PHE A 110 -2.73 15.61 -5.26
CA PHE A 110 -3.07 14.22 -5.00
C PHE A 110 -1.81 13.37 -4.74
N THR A 111 -1.73 12.79 -3.54
CA THR A 111 -0.69 11.85 -3.13
C THR A 111 -1.38 10.52 -2.79
N PRO A 112 -1.38 9.53 -3.70
CA PRO A 112 -2.10 8.28 -3.47
C PRO A 112 -1.46 7.50 -2.33
N ALA A 113 -2.24 6.62 -1.68
CA ALA A 113 -1.65 5.56 -0.88
C ALA A 113 -0.70 4.70 -1.74
N CYS A 114 0.30 4.11 -1.10
CA CYS A 114 1.09 3.05 -1.70
C CYS A 114 0.68 1.69 -1.14
N VAL A 115 0.86 0.64 -1.94
CA VAL A 115 0.58 -0.74 -1.52
C VAL A 115 1.84 -1.59 -1.51
N TRP A 116 1.95 -2.46 -0.50
CA TRP A 116 3.14 -3.24 -0.28
C TRP A 116 3.20 -4.50 -1.14
N ILE A 117 4.39 -4.78 -1.68
CA ILE A 117 4.74 -6.05 -2.30
C ILE A 117 6.04 -6.62 -1.71
N SER A 118 6.11 -7.93 -1.48
CA SER A 118 7.31 -8.62 -0.97
C SER A 118 7.30 -10.12 -1.26
N ASP A 119 8.48 -10.74 -1.34
CA ASP A 119 8.68 -12.19 -1.53
C ASP A 119 9.01 -12.92 -0.22
N ASP A 120 8.27 -12.59 0.85
CA ASP A 120 8.47 -13.19 2.19
C ASP A 120 7.15 -13.48 2.92
N ASP A 121 6.07 -13.65 2.16
CA ASP A 121 4.71 -13.91 2.64
C ASP A 121 4.09 -12.79 3.50
N ARG A 122 4.82 -11.71 3.83
CA ARG A 122 4.24 -10.56 4.55
C ARG A 122 3.22 -9.83 3.69
N TYR A 123 3.57 -9.49 2.44
CA TYR A 123 2.74 -8.66 1.56
C TYR A 123 2.19 -9.44 0.35
N LEU A 124 1.61 -8.74 -0.63
CA LEU A 124 1.27 -9.34 -1.92
C LEU A 124 2.58 -9.69 -2.65
N GLN A 125 2.60 -10.80 -3.40
CA GLN A 125 3.74 -11.09 -4.26
C GLN A 125 3.58 -10.48 -5.65
N ALA A 126 2.35 -10.30 -6.15
CA ALA A 126 2.13 -9.69 -7.44
C ALA A 126 0.86 -8.86 -7.53
N ILE A 127 0.87 -7.90 -8.45
CA ILE A 127 -0.27 -7.11 -8.88
C ILE A 127 -0.31 -7.18 -10.40
N SER A 128 -1.42 -7.63 -10.97
CA SER A 128 -1.65 -7.61 -12.42
C SER A 128 -2.73 -6.58 -12.76
N LEU A 129 -2.50 -5.79 -13.80
CA LEU A 129 -3.30 -4.62 -14.13
C LEU A 129 -3.57 -4.57 -15.64
N ARG A 130 -4.82 -4.30 -16.02
CA ARG A 130 -5.16 -3.80 -17.36
C ARG A 130 -5.01 -2.29 -17.37
N MET A 131 -3.86 -1.81 -17.83
CA MET A 131 -3.46 -0.41 -17.70
C MET A 131 -4.43 0.59 -18.37
N PRO A 132 -5.07 0.30 -19.53
CA PRO A 132 -6.09 1.17 -20.12
C PRO A 132 -7.33 1.42 -19.26
N ASP A 133 -7.66 0.52 -18.33
CA ASP A 133 -8.85 0.68 -17.48
C ASP A 133 -8.72 1.84 -16.49
N PHE A 134 -7.48 2.27 -16.24
CA PHE A 134 -7.12 3.32 -15.29
C PHE A 134 -6.67 4.62 -15.97
N ARG A 135 -6.81 4.70 -17.30
CA ARG A 135 -6.56 5.91 -18.08
C ARG A 135 -7.82 6.77 -18.10
N PHE A 136 -7.73 7.98 -17.54
CA PHE A 136 -8.80 8.97 -17.56
C PHE A 136 -8.32 10.26 -18.21
N PRO A 137 -8.66 10.51 -19.50
CA PRO A 137 -8.23 11.73 -20.20
C PRO A 137 -8.80 13.04 -19.62
N LYS A 138 -9.88 12.95 -18.82
CA LYS A 138 -10.59 14.08 -18.23
C LYS A 138 -10.89 13.79 -16.76
N SER A 139 -10.83 14.81 -15.91
CA SER A 139 -11.16 14.73 -14.48
C SER A 139 -12.59 14.25 -14.22
N GLU A 140 -13.54 14.68 -15.05
CA GLU A 140 -14.95 14.30 -14.93
C GLU A 140 -15.13 12.81 -15.18
N ALA A 141 -14.35 12.24 -16.10
CA ALA A 141 -14.40 10.82 -16.41
C ALA A 141 -13.81 9.97 -15.27
N ALA A 142 -12.71 10.43 -14.66
CA ALA A 142 -12.17 9.82 -13.45
C ALA A 142 -13.17 9.85 -12.29
N ALA A 143 -13.88 10.98 -12.11
CA ALA A 143 -14.87 11.13 -11.06
C ALA A 143 -16.08 10.20 -11.27
N ALA A 144 -16.63 10.12 -12.49
CA ALA A 144 -17.77 9.25 -12.78
C ALA A 144 -17.43 7.77 -12.63
N ALA A 145 -16.26 7.33 -13.10
CA ALA A 145 -15.78 5.97 -12.87
C ALA A 145 -15.57 5.68 -11.37
N ALA A 146 -15.00 6.63 -10.62
CA ALA A 146 -14.85 6.49 -9.17
C ALA A 146 -16.22 6.34 -8.46
N GLU A 147 -17.24 7.09 -8.86
CA GLU A 147 -18.60 6.93 -8.32
C GLU A 147 -19.22 5.58 -8.67
N GLN A 148 -18.97 5.05 -9.88
CA GLN A 148 -19.40 3.71 -10.26
C GLN A 148 -18.74 2.64 -9.38
N TRP A 149 -17.42 2.73 -9.16
CA TRP A 149 -16.68 1.77 -8.34
C TRP A 149 -16.97 1.90 -6.84
N LYS A 150 -17.35 3.08 -6.35
CA LYS A 150 -17.87 3.24 -4.98
C LYS A 150 -19.21 2.52 -4.79
N LYS A 151 -20.09 2.55 -5.79
CA LYS A 151 -21.38 1.85 -5.77
C LYS A 151 -21.19 0.34 -5.86
N ASP A 152 -20.25 -0.11 -6.68
CA ASP A 152 -19.91 -1.52 -6.86
C ASP A 152 -18.39 -1.72 -6.87
N LYS A 153 -17.84 -2.00 -5.70
CA LYS A 153 -16.40 -2.29 -5.53
C LYS A 153 -15.97 -3.54 -6.28
N GLY A 154 -16.89 -4.46 -6.59
CA GLY A 154 -16.58 -5.67 -7.35
C GLY A 154 -16.05 -5.35 -8.75
N LEU A 155 -16.40 -4.19 -9.32
CA LEU A 155 -15.84 -3.72 -10.58
C LEU A 155 -14.34 -3.44 -10.53
N LEU A 156 -13.77 -3.34 -9.34
CA LEU A 156 -12.33 -3.18 -9.13
C LEU A 156 -11.72 -4.42 -8.44
N CYS A 157 -12.42 -4.96 -7.46
CA CYS A 157 -11.89 -5.98 -6.56
C CYS A 157 -12.27 -7.42 -6.93
N ASP A 158 -13.37 -7.61 -7.67
CA ASP A 158 -13.85 -8.90 -8.17
C ASP A 158 -13.72 -9.00 -9.70
N ALA A 159 -12.84 -8.18 -10.29
CA ALA A 159 -12.57 -8.08 -11.72
C ALA A 159 -11.10 -8.44 -12.00
N PRO A 160 -10.72 -9.73 -11.99
CA PRO A 160 -9.30 -10.15 -11.99
C PRO A 160 -8.56 -9.80 -13.28
N ALA A 161 -9.26 -9.70 -14.42
CA ALA A 161 -8.70 -9.20 -15.67
C ALA A 161 -8.57 -7.67 -15.74
N ARG A 162 -9.03 -6.92 -14.73
CA ARG A 162 -8.76 -5.49 -14.56
C ARG A 162 -7.64 -5.27 -13.56
N GLN A 163 -7.82 -5.82 -12.35
CA GLN A 163 -6.87 -5.74 -11.26
C GLN A 163 -6.90 -7.06 -10.50
N SER A 164 -5.75 -7.73 -10.43
CA SER A 164 -5.57 -8.94 -9.65
C SER A 164 -4.50 -8.72 -8.61
N LEU A 165 -4.87 -8.92 -7.34
CA LEU A 165 -3.99 -8.84 -6.18
C LEU A 165 -3.63 -10.27 -5.77
N ILE A 166 -2.36 -10.62 -5.80
CA ILE A 166 -1.90 -12.01 -5.74
C ILE A 166 -0.94 -12.20 -4.57
N LYS A 167 -1.35 -13.02 -3.59
CA LYS A 167 -0.52 -13.33 -2.42
C LYS A 167 0.70 -14.17 -2.74
N LYS A 168 0.54 -15.15 -3.63
CA LYS A 168 1.60 -16.07 -4.06
C LYS A 168 1.64 -16.16 -5.57
N ALA A 169 2.77 -15.80 -6.15
CA ALA A 169 2.97 -15.74 -7.59
C ALA A 169 4.35 -16.27 -7.97
N LYS A 170 4.43 -16.86 -9.15
CA LYS A 170 5.69 -17.20 -9.82
C LYS A 170 5.82 -16.36 -11.08
N ILE A 171 7.06 -16.13 -11.50
CA ILE A 171 7.34 -15.42 -12.75
C ILE A 171 6.69 -16.07 -13.98
N THR A 172 6.53 -17.40 -13.95
CA THR A 172 5.91 -18.17 -15.03
C THR A 172 4.40 -18.10 -15.03
N ASP A 173 3.76 -17.65 -13.95
CA ASP A 173 2.32 -17.72 -13.80
C ASP A 173 1.60 -16.87 -14.86
N CYS A 174 0.40 -17.28 -15.24
CA CYS A 174 -0.40 -16.56 -16.24
C CYS A 174 -1.18 -15.39 -15.61
N ILE A 175 -1.87 -14.62 -16.46
CA ILE A 175 -2.79 -13.56 -16.05
C ILE A 175 -4.20 -13.83 -16.59
N ASP A 176 -5.19 -13.23 -15.93
CA ASP A 176 -6.54 -13.13 -16.47
C ASP A 176 -6.62 -11.96 -17.46
N TYR A 177 -7.38 -12.12 -18.54
CA TYR A 177 -7.59 -11.11 -19.58
C TYR A 177 -9.06 -11.06 -20.02
N TYR A 178 -9.45 -9.98 -20.71
CA TYR A 178 -10.78 -9.87 -21.30
C TYR A 178 -10.75 -10.37 -22.76
N PRO A 179 -11.46 -11.46 -23.11
CA PRO A 179 -11.56 -11.97 -24.48
C PRO A 179 -12.54 -11.14 -25.34
N PHE A 180 -12.82 -9.90 -24.93
CA PHE A 180 -13.78 -9.02 -25.57
C PHE A 180 -13.31 -7.56 -25.47
N PRO A 181 -13.74 -6.69 -26.39
CA PRO A 181 -13.43 -5.27 -26.30
C PRO A 181 -14.16 -4.65 -25.11
N VAL A 182 -13.40 -4.17 -24.12
CA VAL A 182 -13.94 -3.42 -22.98
C VAL A 182 -14.50 -2.09 -23.48
N LYS A 183 -15.79 -1.84 -23.21
CA LYS A 183 -16.46 -0.61 -23.63
C LYS A 183 -16.75 0.27 -22.42
N LYS A 184 -16.39 1.55 -22.56
CA LYS A 184 -16.70 2.60 -21.60
C LYS A 184 -17.63 3.63 -22.22
N ALA A 185 -18.46 4.26 -21.41
CA ALA A 185 -19.23 5.42 -21.82
C ALA A 185 -18.31 6.64 -21.98
N ASP A 186 -18.82 7.72 -22.55
CA ASP A 186 -18.05 8.98 -22.73
C ASP A 186 -17.61 9.60 -21.40
N ASP A 187 -18.32 9.29 -20.31
CA ASP A 187 -17.98 9.67 -18.94
C ASP A 187 -16.99 8.70 -18.28
N GLY A 188 -16.45 7.71 -18.99
CA GLY A 188 -15.45 6.77 -18.48
C GLY A 188 -15.99 5.62 -17.63
N THR A 189 -17.30 5.53 -17.42
CA THR A 189 -17.94 4.40 -16.72
C THR A 189 -17.99 3.14 -17.58
N ASP A 190 -17.98 1.98 -16.95
CA ASP A 190 -18.11 0.68 -17.61
C ASP A 190 -19.54 0.49 -18.14
N LEU A 191 -19.69 0.20 -19.44
CA LEU A 191 -21.00 -0.04 -20.05
C LEU A 191 -21.57 -1.42 -19.71
N ASP A 192 -20.71 -2.39 -19.43
CA ASP A 192 -21.10 -3.77 -19.10
C ASP A 192 -20.48 -4.23 -17.74
N PRO A 193 -20.95 -3.68 -16.59
CA PRO A 193 -20.36 -3.94 -15.26
C PRO A 193 -20.22 -5.43 -14.90
N GLU A 194 -21.26 -6.24 -15.18
CA GLU A 194 -21.24 -7.68 -14.92
C GLU A 194 -20.19 -8.42 -15.76
N LYS A 195 -19.97 -7.94 -16.99
CA LYS A 195 -18.97 -8.52 -17.88
C LYS A 195 -17.55 -8.18 -17.42
N MET A 196 -17.35 -7.02 -16.79
CA MET A 196 -16.07 -6.66 -16.18
C MET A 196 -15.70 -7.58 -15.02
N LYS A 197 -16.68 -7.97 -14.19
CA LYS A 197 -16.46 -8.91 -13.09
C LYS A 197 -16.23 -10.34 -13.58
N HIS A 198 -17.08 -10.82 -14.48
CA HIS A 198 -17.18 -12.27 -14.75
C HIS A 198 -16.70 -12.70 -16.13
N GLY A 199 -16.53 -11.79 -17.08
CA GLY A 199 -16.22 -12.12 -18.47
C GLY A 199 -14.74 -12.35 -18.78
N HIS A 200 -13.92 -12.79 -17.84
CA HIS A 200 -12.49 -12.97 -18.07
C HIS A 200 -12.15 -14.40 -18.51
N GLU A 201 -11.05 -14.51 -19.25
CA GLU A 201 -10.41 -15.77 -19.60
C GLU A 201 -8.98 -15.80 -19.06
N LYS A 202 -8.39 -16.99 -19.06
CA LYS A 202 -7.02 -17.21 -18.63
C LYS A 202 -6.11 -17.22 -19.83
N SER A 203 -4.99 -16.50 -19.78
CA SER A 203 -4.06 -16.51 -20.92
C SER A 203 -3.47 -17.91 -21.16
N ASN A 204 -3.10 -18.20 -22.42
CA ASN A 204 -2.63 -19.51 -22.84
C ASN A 204 -1.14 -19.75 -22.53
N CYS A 205 -0.69 -19.21 -21.40
CA CYS A 205 0.69 -19.31 -20.98
C CYS A 205 1.00 -20.71 -20.42
N LYS A 206 2.27 -21.14 -20.47
CA LYS A 206 2.71 -22.46 -19.95
C LYS A 206 2.74 -22.55 -18.41
N GLY A 207 2.38 -21.47 -17.73
CA GLY A 207 2.45 -21.32 -16.28
C GLY A 207 1.27 -21.89 -15.51
N ALA A 208 1.42 -21.92 -14.19
CA ALA A 208 0.28 -22.09 -13.31
C ALA A 208 -0.54 -20.80 -13.26
N GLN A 209 -1.79 -20.93 -12.86
CA GLN A 209 -2.68 -19.80 -12.66
C GLN A 209 -2.59 -19.40 -11.19
N PRO A 210 -2.11 -18.19 -10.86
CA PRO A 210 -2.13 -17.73 -9.50
C PRO A 210 -3.59 -17.49 -9.13
N LYS A 211 -4.01 -17.87 -7.91
CA LYS A 211 -5.36 -17.55 -7.47
C LYS A 211 -5.38 -16.06 -7.11
N PRO A 212 -6.20 -15.22 -7.78
CA PRO A 212 -6.48 -13.89 -7.27
C PRO A 212 -6.95 -14.03 -5.84
N GLU A 213 -6.41 -13.22 -4.94
CA GLU A 213 -6.87 -13.22 -3.56
C GLU A 213 -8.24 -12.56 -3.57
N THR A 214 -9.30 -13.31 -3.25
CA THR A 214 -10.46 -12.66 -2.65
C THR A 214 -9.91 -12.11 -1.33
N ILE A 215 -9.89 -10.80 -1.14
CA ILE A 215 -9.41 -10.17 0.09
C ILE A 215 -10.60 -9.86 1.03
N PRO A 216 -11.43 -10.82 1.51
CA PRO A 216 -12.36 -10.49 2.58
C PRO A 216 -11.62 -10.10 3.87
N ASN A 217 -10.40 -10.60 4.09
CA ASN A 217 -9.63 -10.37 5.30
C ASN A 217 -8.13 -10.59 5.03
N TRP A 218 -7.38 -9.53 4.71
CA TRP A 218 -5.99 -9.45 5.18
C TRP A 218 -5.98 -9.80 6.67
N PRO A 219 -4.99 -10.53 7.25
CA PRO A 219 -5.06 -10.98 8.63
C PRO A 219 -5.56 -9.86 9.53
N LYS A 220 -6.81 -10.00 9.95
CA LYS A 220 -7.42 -9.15 10.95
C LYS A 220 -6.64 -9.46 12.20
N ASP A 221 -5.57 -8.72 12.44
CA ASP A 221 -5.14 -8.57 13.80
C ASP A 221 -6.34 -7.90 14.47
N ASN A 222 -7.10 -8.67 15.27
CA ASN A 222 -8.33 -8.25 15.96
C ASN A 222 -7.99 -7.21 17.04
N ARG A 223 -7.27 -6.16 16.64
CA ARG A 223 -6.80 -5.03 17.43
C ARG A 223 -7.96 -4.07 17.51
N LYS A 224 -8.63 -4.03 18.66
CA LYS A 224 -9.52 -2.91 18.97
C LYS A 224 -8.64 -1.66 18.98
N THR A 225 -8.94 -0.71 18.11
CA THR A 225 -8.45 0.67 18.22
C THR A 225 -8.96 1.24 19.53
N SER A 226 -8.14 1.15 20.58
CA SER A 226 -8.41 1.88 21.80
C SER A 226 -7.83 3.27 21.65
N VAL A 227 -8.69 4.25 21.40
CA VAL A 227 -8.39 5.61 21.84
C VAL A 227 -8.18 5.50 23.35
N VAL A 228 -7.08 6.02 23.86
CA VAL A 228 -6.87 6.10 25.31
C VAL A 228 -7.88 7.11 25.85
N ASP A 229 -9.08 6.64 26.16
CA ASP A 229 -10.12 7.41 26.82
C ASP A 229 -9.80 7.47 28.32
N THR A 230 -9.63 8.68 28.83
CA THR A 230 -9.16 8.98 30.20
C THR A 230 -10.25 8.80 31.27
N GLY A 231 -11.34 8.07 30.99
CA GLY A 231 -12.58 8.20 31.76
C GLY A 231 -13.48 6.99 32.07
N SER A 232 -13.10 5.71 31.91
CA SER A 232 -14.03 4.60 32.29
C SER A 232 -13.43 3.30 32.85
N PRO A 233 -14.15 2.56 33.73
CA PRO A 233 -13.61 1.44 34.49
C PRO A 233 -13.50 0.14 33.67
N ALA A 234 -12.40 -0.60 33.88
CA ALA A 234 -12.07 -1.82 33.15
C ALA A 234 -12.98 -3.01 33.51
N GLY A 235 -13.50 -3.70 32.50
CA GLY A 235 -14.10 -5.04 32.60
C GLY A 235 -13.06 -6.18 32.69
N PRO A 236 -13.49 -7.44 32.85
CA PRO A 236 -12.60 -8.54 33.25
C PRO A 236 -11.56 -8.88 32.18
N ALA A 237 -10.30 -9.00 32.63
CA ALA A 237 -9.13 -9.22 31.78
C ALA A 237 -8.98 -10.69 31.32
N LEU A 238 -9.10 -10.92 30.01
CA LEU A 238 -8.47 -12.07 29.35
C LEU A 238 -6.95 -11.87 29.39
N LYS A 239 -6.16 -12.91 29.71
CA LYS A 239 -4.69 -12.87 29.76
C LYS A 239 -4.11 -12.53 28.37
N ARG A 240 -3.99 -11.24 28.07
CA ARG A 240 -3.28 -10.72 26.90
C ARG A 240 -1.79 -11.07 27.02
N ARG A 241 -1.20 -11.56 25.93
CA ARG A 241 0.26 -11.63 25.78
C ARG A 241 0.84 -10.23 26.03
N SER A 242 1.96 -10.10 26.74
CA SER A 242 2.53 -8.77 26.99
C SER A 242 2.91 -8.10 25.67
N THR A 243 2.59 -6.82 25.54
CA THR A 243 2.86 -6.01 24.35
C THR A 243 4.35 -6.03 23.97
N LYS A 244 5.24 -6.08 24.98
CA LYS A 244 6.69 -6.21 24.81
C LYS A 244 7.09 -7.48 24.05
N ALA A 245 6.57 -8.65 24.43
CA ALA A 245 6.89 -9.91 23.76
C ALA A 245 6.44 -9.90 22.30
N ARG A 246 5.32 -9.22 22.00
CA ARG A 246 4.84 -9.05 20.62
C ARG A 246 5.78 -8.15 19.81
N ARG A 247 6.24 -7.04 20.37
CA ARG A 247 7.22 -6.16 19.72
C ARG A 247 8.54 -6.89 19.45
N ASP A 248 9.00 -7.72 20.37
CA ASP A 248 10.18 -8.55 20.17
C ASP A 248 9.98 -9.54 18.99
N GLU A 249 8.79 -10.14 18.86
CA GLU A 249 8.45 -10.98 17.70
C GLU A 249 8.39 -10.19 16.38
N LEU A 250 7.81 -9.00 16.38
CA LEU A 250 7.76 -8.11 15.22
C LEU A 250 9.18 -7.66 14.82
N ALA A 251 10.03 -7.35 15.80
CA ALA A 251 11.43 -7.01 15.59
C ALA A 251 12.21 -8.18 14.97
N ALA A 252 12.00 -9.40 15.47
CA ALA A 252 12.60 -10.61 14.92
C ALA A 252 12.16 -10.90 13.47
N ARG A 253 10.95 -10.46 13.09
CA ARG A 253 10.44 -10.53 11.71
C ARG A 253 10.90 -9.36 10.83
N GLY A 254 11.57 -8.36 11.40
CA GLY A 254 12.00 -7.16 10.67
C GLY A 254 10.86 -6.22 10.29
N GLU A 255 9.79 -6.17 11.08
CA GLU A 255 8.66 -5.27 10.82
C GLU A 255 9.03 -3.80 11.01
N MET A 256 8.53 -2.95 10.12
CA MET A 256 8.95 -1.53 10.03
C MET A 256 8.46 -0.66 11.19
N CYS A 257 7.34 -1.03 11.81
CA CYS A 257 6.74 -0.29 12.93
C CYS A 257 7.60 -0.28 14.20
N VAL A 258 8.65 -1.11 14.27
CA VAL A 258 9.48 -1.30 15.46
C VAL A 258 10.50 -0.18 15.63
N ASP A 259 11.15 0.25 14.54
CA ASP A 259 12.27 1.19 14.58
C ASP A 259 12.21 2.32 13.53
N GLY A 260 11.13 2.36 12.74
CA GLY A 260 10.86 3.38 11.74
C GLY A 260 9.84 4.40 12.20
N LEU A 261 10.12 5.67 11.90
CA LEU A 261 9.22 6.79 12.14
C LEU A 261 9.13 7.68 10.89
N VAL A 262 7.92 8.00 10.47
CA VAL A 262 7.62 8.98 9.42
C VAL A 262 6.94 10.17 10.04
N GLN A 263 7.49 11.37 9.84
CA GLN A 263 6.78 12.62 10.07
C GLN A 263 6.28 13.17 8.74
N SER A 264 4.99 13.48 8.63
CA SER A 264 4.40 14.11 7.47
C SER A 264 3.72 15.45 7.79
N ASN A 265 4.02 16.46 6.98
CA ASN A 265 3.35 17.76 6.98
C ASN A 265 2.34 17.91 5.82
N LEU A 266 2.11 16.86 5.05
CA LEU A 266 1.20 16.90 3.91
C LEU A 266 -0.25 16.92 4.38
N ASN A 267 -1.07 17.84 3.85
CA ASN A 267 -2.48 18.01 4.22
C ASN A 267 -3.41 16.88 3.75
N SER A 268 -2.91 16.03 2.84
CA SER A 268 -3.57 14.83 2.33
C SER A 268 -3.39 13.62 3.25
N HIS A 269 -2.43 13.65 4.17
CA HIS A 269 -2.15 12.53 5.06
C HIS A 269 -2.90 12.64 6.38
N SER A 270 -3.31 11.47 6.91
CA SER A 270 -3.92 11.36 8.23
C SER A 270 -3.29 10.27 9.10
N ALA A 271 -2.65 10.62 10.21
CA ALA A 271 -2.19 9.65 11.21
C ALA A 271 -3.36 8.86 11.81
N ARG A 272 -4.51 9.49 11.98
CA ARG A 272 -5.75 8.81 12.40
C ARG A 272 -6.16 7.75 11.39
N GLU A 273 -6.25 8.10 10.11
CA GLU A 273 -6.64 7.17 9.05
C GLU A 273 -5.71 5.94 9.01
N VAL A 274 -4.40 6.16 9.08
CA VAL A 274 -3.44 5.06 9.07
C VAL A 274 -3.57 4.22 10.33
N CYS A 275 -3.78 4.80 11.51
CA CYS A 275 -3.92 4.01 12.73
C CYS A 275 -5.22 3.20 12.78
N GLU A 276 -6.32 3.78 12.31
CA GLU A 276 -7.66 3.17 12.38
C GLU A 276 -7.92 2.18 11.24
N SER A 277 -7.10 2.21 10.19
CA SER A 277 -7.19 1.28 9.07
C SER A 277 -6.78 -0.15 9.47
N GLU A 278 -7.61 -1.14 9.13
CA GLU A 278 -7.31 -2.56 9.36
C GLU A 278 -6.16 -3.07 8.47
N THR A 279 -5.97 -2.46 7.30
CA THR A 279 -5.03 -2.90 6.28
C THR A 279 -3.83 -1.98 6.13
N SER A 280 -3.68 -0.96 6.98
CA SER A 280 -2.48 -0.15 6.97
C SER A 280 -1.33 -0.94 7.59
N SER A 281 -0.13 -0.78 7.03
CA SER A 281 1.09 -1.39 7.56
C SER A 281 2.28 -0.50 7.22
N GLY A 282 3.21 -0.33 8.14
CA GLY A 282 4.39 0.51 7.89
C GLY A 282 5.10 0.97 9.16
N PRO A 283 6.08 1.88 9.01
CA PRO A 283 6.69 2.62 10.10
C PRO A 283 5.64 3.35 10.95
N ASP A 284 5.98 3.70 12.18
CA ASP A 284 5.14 4.62 12.96
C ASP A 284 4.96 5.95 12.22
N PHE A 285 3.78 6.56 12.38
CA PHE A 285 3.40 7.72 11.56
C PHE A 285 2.98 8.89 12.43
N VAL A 286 3.61 10.03 12.21
CA VAL A 286 3.27 11.32 12.80
C VAL A 286 2.76 12.22 11.70
N ALA A 287 1.61 12.83 11.94
CA ALA A 287 1.13 13.89 11.10
C ALA A 287 1.11 15.21 11.86
N VAL A 288 1.68 16.22 11.22
CA VAL A 288 1.76 17.59 11.73
C VAL A 288 1.31 18.51 10.61
N ASN A 289 0.01 18.63 10.42
CA ASN A 289 -0.58 19.45 9.35
C ASN A 289 -1.71 20.33 9.90
N GLY A 290 -2.38 21.08 9.02
CA GLY A 290 -3.44 22.02 9.44
C GLY A 290 -4.70 21.35 10.01
N LYS A 291 -4.81 20.02 9.95
CA LYS A 291 -5.99 19.24 10.37
C LYS A 291 -5.72 18.38 11.59
N GLU A 292 -4.48 17.95 11.79
CA GLU A 292 -4.14 17.01 12.85
C GLU A 292 -2.68 17.14 13.32
N ARG A 293 -2.51 16.83 14.61
CA ARG A 293 -1.24 16.75 15.32
C ARG A 293 -1.23 15.45 16.13
N LEU A 294 -1.11 14.33 15.44
CA LEU A 294 -1.27 12.99 16.00
C LEU A 294 -0.08 12.10 15.67
N TYR A 295 0.23 11.19 16.59
CA TYR A 295 1.17 10.09 16.41
C TYR A 295 0.38 8.77 16.43
N CYS A 296 0.69 7.89 15.48
CA CYS A 296 0.24 6.51 15.48
C CYS A 296 1.42 5.57 15.74
N ASP A 297 1.29 4.81 16.83
CA ASP A 297 2.06 3.59 17.02
C ASP A 297 1.49 2.51 16.10
N MET A 298 2.17 2.25 14.99
CA MET A 298 1.71 1.32 13.95
C MET A 298 1.86 -0.15 14.35
N CYS A 299 2.69 -0.48 15.36
CA CYS A 299 2.72 -1.83 15.86
C CYS A 299 1.41 -2.14 16.60
N GLU A 300 0.96 -1.21 17.44
CA GLU A 300 -0.24 -1.35 18.28
C GLU A 300 -1.53 -0.86 17.62
N HIS A 301 -1.44 -0.07 16.54
CA HIS A 301 -2.54 0.75 16.01
C HIS A 301 -3.15 1.64 17.10
N GLN A 302 -2.26 2.31 17.86
CA GLN A 302 -2.65 3.18 18.96
C GLN A 302 -2.34 4.64 18.63
N LEU A 303 -3.36 5.48 18.72
CA LEU A 303 -3.26 6.92 18.52
C LEU A 303 -2.88 7.63 19.81
N TRP A 304 -2.04 8.64 19.65
CA TRP A 304 -1.62 9.56 20.71
C TRP A 304 -1.62 10.99 20.18
N ASP A 305 -1.91 11.93 21.06
CA ASP A 305 -1.70 13.34 20.78
C ASP A 305 -0.20 13.66 20.74
N LEU A 306 0.18 14.71 20.01
CA LEU A 306 1.52 15.27 20.11
C LEU A 306 1.64 16.19 21.32
N CYS A 307 2.78 16.13 22.01
CA CYS A 307 3.07 17.07 23.07
C CYS A 307 3.17 18.51 22.53
N GLY A 308 2.76 19.47 23.34
CA GLY A 308 2.60 20.87 22.96
C GLY A 308 1.16 21.35 23.11
N GLU A 309 0.92 22.64 22.86
CA GLU A 309 -0.42 23.26 22.95
C GLU A 309 -1.16 23.00 24.29
N GLY A 310 -0.40 22.85 25.38
CA GLY A 310 -0.93 22.57 26.71
C GLY A 310 -1.00 21.07 27.07
N ILE A 311 -0.74 20.17 26.12
CA ILE A 311 -0.60 18.72 26.34
C ILE A 311 0.85 18.42 26.73
N THR A 312 1.06 17.99 27.96
CA THR A 312 2.41 17.76 28.53
C THR A 312 2.63 16.33 29.02
N GLN A 313 1.60 15.50 28.98
CA GLN A 313 1.58 14.13 29.47
C GLN A 313 0.68 13.27 28.58
N ASP A 314 0.97 11.97 28.56
CA ASP A 314 0.32 10.94 27.75
C ASP A 314 0.26 11.30 26.25
N CYS A 315 1.36 11.87 25.77
CA CYS A 315 1.53 12.40 24.42
C CYS A 315 2.87 11.94 23.82
N PHE A 316 3.02 12.04 22.51
CA PHE A 316 4.27 11.81 21.81
C PHE A 316 5.03 13.13 21.63
N ASP A 317 6.22 13.21 22.23
CA ASP A 317 7.17 14.30 22.02
C ASP A 317 7.93 14.03 20.72
N LEU A 318 7.65 14.86 19.71
CA LEU A 318 8.20 14.69 18.38
C LEU A 318 9.70 15.01 18.30
N ASP A 319 10.18 15.97 19.09
CA ASP A 319 11.59 16.37 19.08
C ASP A 319 12.44 15.33 19.81
N ALA A 320 11.93 14.82 20.94
CA ALA A 320 12.57 13.72 21.67
C ALA A 320 12.33 12.34 21.04
N GLN A 321 11.36 12.24 20.12
CA GLN A 321 10.86 11.00 19.50
C GLN A 321 10.45 9.93 20.52
N LYS A 322 9.75 10.34 21.58
CA LYS A 322 9.40 9.47 22.71
C LYS A 322 8.01 9.79 23.24
N LEU A 323 7.38 8.80 23.87
CA LEU A 323 6.15 9.04 24.62
C LEU A 323 6.49 9.71 25.96
N VAL A 324 5.74 10.74 26.34
CA VAL A 324 5.79 11.33 27.68
C VAL A 324 4.65 10.73 28.47
N LEU A 325 4.92 9.69 29.25
CA LEU A 325 3.90 8.91 29.95
C LEU A 325 3.72 9.37 31.40
N SER A 326 2.48 9.38 31.89
CA SER A 326 2.15 9.73 33.28
C SER A 326 1.64 8.54 34.09
N GLY A 327 1.70 8.65 35.41
CA GLY A 327 0.97 7.81 36.35
C GLY A 327 1.01 6.30 36.07
N SER A 328 -0.14 5.73 35.70
CA SER A 328 -0.31 4.30 35.42
C SER A 328 0.27 3.88 34.07
N LEU A 329 0.34 4.78 33.08
CA LEU A 329 0.92 4.49 31.76
C LEU A 329 2.44 4.37 31.83
N ALA A 330 3.09 5.19 32.65
CA ALA A 330 4.52 5.05 32.94
C ALA A 330 4.86 3.69 33.57
N LYS A 331 3.99 3.18 34.45
CA LYS A 331 4.15 1.82 35.02
C LYS A 331 3.90 0.72 33.98
N ARG A 332 2.94 0.92 33.08
CA ARG A 332 2.65 -0.02 31.98
C ARG A 332 3.78 -0.10 30.98
N ASP A 333 4.57 0.95 30.77
CA ASP A 333 5.71 0.93 29.84
C ASP A 333 6.74 -0.16 30.19
N GLU A 334 7.01 -0.40 31.47
CA GLU A 334 7.94 -1.46 31.88
C GLU A 334 7.47 -2.86 31.43
N GLU A 335 6.15 -3.08 31.38
CA GLU A 335 5.50 -4.35 31.01
C GLU A 335 5.14 -4.43 29.51
N GLU A 336 4.74 -3.32 28.91
CA GLU A 336 4.23 -3.21 27.54
C GLU A 336 5.27 -2.72 26.54
N GLY A 337 6.37 -2.11 27.03
CA GLY A 337 7.46 -1.58 26.21
C GLY A 337 6.96 -0.53 25.22
N LEU A 338 6.16 0.43 25.68
CA LEU A 338 5.54 1.49 24.88
C LEU A 338 6.60 2.40 24.24
N GLN A 339 7.70 2.65 24.95
CA GLN A 339 8.84 3.41 24.43
C GLN A 339 9.55 2.66 23.29
N LYS A 340 9.92 3.43 22.26
CA LYS A 340 10.67 2.93 21.10
C LYS A 340 11.93 3.74 20.90
N GLU A 341 12.93 3.10 20.29
CA GLU A 341 14.12 3.76 19.78
C GLU A 341 14.08 3.73 18.25
N TYR A 342 13.87 4.90 17.65
CA TYR A 342 13.81 5.01 16.19
C TYR A 342 15.21 5.10 15.59
N LYS A 343 15.51 4.16 14.70
CA LYS A 343 16.78 4.11 13.95
C LYS A 343 16.64 4.73 12.56
N LYS A 344 15.40 4.82 12.09
CA LYS A 344 15.04 5.22 10.73
C LYS A 344 14.00 6.32 10.79
N PHE A 345 14.24 7.41 10.09
CA PHE A 345 13.40 8.59 10.19
C PHE A 345 13.27 9.30 8.84
N ALA A 346 12.03 9.48 8.39
CA ALA A 346 11.72 10.30 7.22
C ALA A 346 10.85 11.50 7.60
N HIS A 347 11.09 12.61 6.90
CA HIS A 347 10.29 13.83 7.03
C HIS A 347 9.75 14.23 5.65
N TRP A 348 8.43 14.18 5.49
CA TRP A 348 7.73 14.56 4.26
C TRP A 348 7.08 15.93 4.41
N LYS A 349 7.36 16.85 3.48
CA LYS A 349 6.92 18.25 3.53
C LYS A 349 6.26 18.69 2.24
#